data_AF-A0A1B8FTQ8-F1
#
_entry.id   AF-A0A1B8FTQ8-F1
#
_cell.length_a   1.000
_cell.length_b   1.000
_cell.length_c   1.000
_cell.angle_alpha   90.00
_cell.angle_beta   90.00
_cell.angle_gamma   90.00
#
_symmetry.space_group_name_H-M   'P 1'
#
loop_
_entity.id
_entity.type
_entity.pdbx_description
1 polymer ?
#
loop_
_entity_poly.entity_id
_entity_poly.type
_entity_poly.pdbx_seq_one_letter_code
_entity_poly.pdbx_strand_id
1 'polypeptide(L)'
;MGQALSTPEPADSHPDQPRWENPGSWGARHISDTAPFNLWNPGTRQYRMPNRGEYEWCREKFGDGSFMQPGWFTGISSSSPPQAAPFTLGGMPLILHPPGEEARLHMMPKAYYANPRVTNPCPEVKWGFMEFPTKSQNAEIVAALKPLANVHRVVYMPYITVAELEVGEPGRVGGWTMLYHHAEEPFLEEMKEMVSCPRLRGADSGCWFDVGGGDVAMLAWAEAYAKPRQVRGDGEVGGGEWERRSLLRVFGDVSEEMRGVPIVRCETGEAVGEFDVADGVVKCVAGGWDGLDGEGGWFCRFVDLGFY
;
A
#
# COMPACT_ATOMS: atom_id res chain seq x y z
N MET A 1 -15.99 25.90 43.95
CA MET A 1 -17.01 25.01 43.37
C MET A 1 -16.58 24.73 41.94
N GLY A 2 -16.43 23.45 41.60
CA GLY A 2 -15.65 22.97 40.45
C GLY A 2 -16.28 23.30 39.10
N GLN A 3 -15.41 23.64 38.15
CA GLN A 3 -15.75 23.59 36.73
C GLN A 3 -15.74 22.12 36.32
N ALA A 4 -16.89 21.64 35.86
CA ALA A 4 -17.01 20.35 35.21
C ALA A 4 -16.19 20.41 33.91
N LEU A 5 -15.20 19.52 33.81
CA LEU A 5 -14.51 19.21 32.56
C LEU A 5 -15.57 18.65 31.60
N SER A 6 -15.92 19.41 30.57
CA SER A 6 -16.67 18.89 29.44
C SER A 6 -15.86 17.76 28.81
N THR A 7 -16.34 16.54 29.00
CA THR A 7 -15.84 15.35 28.31
C THR A 7 -16.15 15.54 26.83
N PRO A 8 -15.21 15.31 25.90
CA PRO A 8 -15.56 15.29 24.48
C PRO A 8 -16.54 14.12 24.27
N GLU A 9 -17.70 14.41 23.68
CA GLU A 9 -18.61 13.36 23.24
C GLU A 9 -17.89 12.47 22.22
N PRO A 10 -18.04 11.13 22.31
CA PRO A 10 -17.57 10.25 21.25
C PRO A 10 -18.29 10.64 19.96
N ALA A 11 -17.55 10.78 18.87
CA ALA A 11 -18.10 11.06 17.55
C ALA A 11 -18.92 9.84 17.07
N ASP A 12 -20.17 9.74 17.52
CA ASP A 12 -21.17 8.87 16.95
C ASP A 12 -21.53 9.40 15.56
N SER A 13 -20.80 8.93 14.55
CA SER A 13 -21.22 9.02 13.16
C SER A 13 -20.76 7.80 12.38
N HIS A 14 -21.17 6.62 12.84
CA HIS A 14 -21.25 5.49 11.92
C HIS A 14 -22.30 5.84 10.86
N PRO A 15 -21.94 5.85 9.56
CA PRO A 15 -22.91 6.12 8.50
C PRO A 15 -24.01 5.05 8.51
N ASP A 16 -25.25 5.46 8.22
CA ASP A 16 -26.43 4.56 8.14
C ASP A 16 -26.28 3.44 7.07
N GLN A 17 -25.26 3.54 6.20
CA GLN A 17 -24.90 2.54 5.20
C GLN A 17 -23.40 2.21 5.26
N PRO A 18 -23.02 0.93 5.07
CA PRO A 18 -21.62 0.55 4.97
C PRO A 18 -20.99 1.22 3.74
N ARG A 19 -19.86 1.91 3.94
CA ARG A 19 -19.12 2.59 2.86
C ARG A 19 -18.39 1.63 1.94
N TRP A 20 -18.24 0.38 2.36
CA TRP A 20 -17.44 -0.62 1.67
C TRP A 20 -18.19 -1.94 1.55
N GLU A 21 -18.10 -2.55 0.38
CA GLU A 21 -18.44 -3.95 0.17
C GLU A 21 -17.15 -4.78 0.18
N ASN A 22 -17.11 -5.85 0.97
CA ASN A 22 -15.94 -6.74 1.11
C ASN A 22 -14.59 -6.05 1.41
N PRO A 23 -14.52 -5.11 2.38
CA PRO A 23 -13.32 -4.28 2.65
C PRO A 23 -12.05 -5.04 3.03
N GLY A 24 -12.15 -6.30 3.48
CA GLY A 24 -11.02 -7.13 3.87
C GLY A 24 -10.31 -7.84 2.70
N SER A 25 -10.54 -7.41 1.45
CA SER A 25 -9.98 -8.09 0.27
C SER A 25 -9.66 -7.12 -0.86
N TRP A 26 -8.80 -7.58 -1.77
CA TRP A 26 -8.51 -6.86 -3.01
C TRP A 26 -9.77 -6.52 -3.82
N GLY A 27 -10.82 -7.35 -3.77
CA GLY A 27 -12.09 -7.07 -4.45
C GLY A 27 -13.01 -6.09 -3.75
N ALA A 28 -12.53 -5.35 -2.73
CA ALA A 28 -13.33 -4.38 -2.01
C ALA A 28 -13.85 -3.29 -2.95
N ARG A 29 -15.08 -2.85 -2.71
CA ARG A 29 -15.73 -1.80 -3.49
C ARG A 29 -16.16 -0.68 -2.57
N HIS A 30 -15.70 0.54 -2.84
CA HIS A 30 -16.14 1.72 -2.12
C HIS A 30 -17.52 2.18 -2.61
N ILE A 31 -18.30 2.85 -1.76
CA ILE A 31 -19.64 3.35 -2.10
C ILE A 31 -19.64 4.36 -3.26
N SER A 32 -18.52 5.07 -3.48
CA SER A 32 -18.39 5.97 -4.63
C SER A 32 -18.09 5.25 -5.96
N ASP A 33 -17.79 3.94 -5.91
CA ASP A 33 -17.63 3.10 -7.10
C ASP A 33 -18.99 2.77 -7.72
N THR A 34 -19.42 3.65 -8.61
CA THR A 34 -20.69 3.56 -9.33
C THR A 34 -20.64 2.66 -10.57
N ALA A 35 -19.56 1.91 -10.79
CA ALA A 35 -19.43 1.06 -11.96
C ALA A 35 -20.49 -0.06 -11.95
N PRO A 36 -21.28 -0.23 -13.03
CA PRO A 36 -22.32 -1.25 -13.09
C PRO A 36 -21.76 -2.67 -13.32
N PHE A 37 -20.45 -2.84 -13.20
CA PHE A 37 -19.71 -4.08 -13.46
C PHE A 37 -18.69 -4.35 -12.36
N ASN A 38 -18.22 -5.58 -12.30
CA ASN A 38 -17.18 -6.02 -11.37
C ASN A 38 -15.96 -6.56 -12.12
N LEU A 39 -14.77 -6.05 -11.79
CA LEU A 39 -13.50 -6.45 -12.38
C LEU A 39 -12.79 -7.53 -11.55
N TRP A 40 -13.13 -7.66 -10.26
CA TRP A 40 -12.53 -8.66 -9.39
C TRP A 40 -13.12 -10.07 -9.62
N ASN A 41 -12.26 -11.07 -9.81
CA ASN A 41 -12.64 -12.48 -9.79
C ASN A 41 -12.16 -13.14 -8.48
N PRO A 42 -13.04 -13.46 -7.53
CA PRO A 42 -12.64 -14.07 -6.27
C PRO A 42 -12.08 -15.48 -6.42
N GLY A 43 -12.49 -16.23 -7.47
CA GLY A 43 -12.04 -17.60 -7.70
C GLY A 43 -10.60 -17.69 -8.19
N THR A 44 -10.16 -16.73 -9.00
CA THR A 44 -8.77 -16.67 -9.50
C THR A 44 -7.92 -15.65 -8.76
N ARG A 45 -8.52 -14.85 -7.86
CA ARG A 45 -7.91 -13.70 -7.18
C ARG A 45 -7.28 -12.68 -8.14
N GLN A 46 -7.86 -12.52 -9.33
CA GLN A 46 -7.34 -11.65 -10.39
C GLN A 46 -8.36 -10.62 -10.83
N TYR A 47 -7.86 -9.47 -11.27
CA TYR A 47 -8.67 -8.52 -12.01
C TYR A 47 -8.69 -8.87 -13.49
N ARG A 48 -9.87 -8.83 -14.09
CA ARG A 48 -10.00 -8.84 -15.55
C ARG A 48 -9.92 -7.42 -16.11
N MET A 49 -9.55 -7.31 -17.37
CA MET A 49 -9.70 -6.06 -18.10
C MET A 49 -11.19 -5.76 -18.34
N PRO A 50 -11.58 -4.47 -18.38
CA PRO A 50 -12.88 -4.07 -18.88
C PRO A 50 -13.09 -4.62 -20.29
N ASN A 51 -14.32 -5.04 -20.60
CA ASN A 51 -14.70 -5.31 -21.98
C ASN A 51 -14.96 -3.99 -22.73
N ARG A 52 -15.22 -4.07 -24.04
CA ARG A 52 -15.43 -2.87 -24.86
C ARG A 52 -16.51 -1.92 -24.33
N GLY A 53 -17.65 -2.45 -23.89
CA GLY A 53 -18.75 -1.62 -23.38
C GLY A 53 -18.42 -0.98 -22.02
N GLU A 54 -17.70 -1.70 -21.17
CA GLU A 54 -17.21 -1.16 -19.88
C GLU A 54 -16.14 -0.09 -20.09
N TYR A 55 -15.29 -0.23 -21.11
CA TYR A 55 -14.37 0.81 -21.55
C TYR A 55 -15.07 2.07 -22.06
N GLU A 56 -16.13 1.90 -22.85
CA GLU A 56 -16.97 3.02 -23.30
C GLU A 56 -17.60 3.73 -22.10
N TRP A 57 -18.13 2.99 -21.12
CA TRP A 57 -18.63 3.56 -19.86
C TRP A 57 -17.56 4.33 -19.09
N CYS A 58 -16.34 3.79 -18.95
CA CYS A 58 -15.24 4.48 -18.28
C CYS A 58 -14.90 5.81 -18.97
N ARG A 59 -14.89 5.85 -20.32
CA ARG A 59 -14.63 7.08 -21.07
C ARG A 59 -15.72 8.11 -20.88
N GLU A 60 -16.98 7.70 -20.87
CA GLU A 60 -18.11 8.59 -20.58
C GLU A 60 -18.02 9.17 -19.16
N LYS A 61 -17.59 8.36 -18.18
CA LYS A 61 -17.53 8.76 -16.77
C LYS A 61 -16.32 9.63 -16.41
N PHE A 62 -15.14 9.29 -16.94
CA PHE A 62 -13.86 9.89 -16.55
C PHE A 62 -13.19 10.73 -17.66
N GLY A 63 -13.75 10.73 -18.87
CA GLY A 63 -13.23 11.42 -20.05
C GLY A 63 -12.36 10.53 -20.95
N ASP A 64 -11.87 11.12 -22.04
CA ASP A 64 -11.12 10.42 -23.10
C ASP A 64 -9.61 10.29 -22.83
N GLY A 65 -9.21 10.26 -21.57
CA GLY A 65 -7.81 10.13 -21.21
C GLY A 65 -7.24 8.72 -21.41
N SER A 66 -5.93 8.60 -21.19
CA SER A 66 -5.23 7.31 -21.17
C SER A 66 -5.77 6.40 -20.07
N PHE A 67 -5.89 5.12 -20.41
CA PHE A 67 -6.30 4.06 -19.49
C PHE A 67 -5.17 3.03 -19.36
N MET A 68 -4.83 2.67 -18.12
CA MET A 68 -3.81 1.68 -17.83
C MET A 68 -4.27 0.73 -16.74
N GLN A 69 -4.00 -0.56 -16.89
CA GLN A 69 -4.31 -1.56 -15.86
C GLN A 69 -3.22 -2.64 -15.86
N PRO A 70 -2.15 -2.51 -15.06
CA PRO A 70 -1.07 -3.50 -15.04
C PRO A 70 -1.43 -4.79 -14.31
N GLY A 71 -2.63 -4.87 -13.71
CA GLY A 71 -3.20 -6.13 -13.19
C GLY A 71 -3.60 -6.09 -11.72
N TRP A 72 -3.27 -5.03 -10.98
CA TRP A 72 -3.61 -4.85 -9.55
C TRP A 72 -4.20 -3.48 -9.20
N PHE A 73 -4.22 -2.55 -10.16
CA PHE A 73 -4.90 -1.26 -10.10
C PHE A 73 -5.29 -0.78 -11.49
N THR A 74 -6.17 0.21 -11.57
CA THR A 74 -6.45 0.97 -12.80
C THR A 74 -5.99 2.41 -12.63
N GLY A 75 -5.24 2.91 -13.61
CA GLY A 75 -4.91 4.32 -13.76
C GLY A 75 -5.70 4.94 -14.92
N ILE A 76 -6.36 6.07 -14.69
CA ILE A 76 -7.06 6.83 -15.74
C ILE A 76 -6.58 8.27 -15.67
N SER A 77 -6.03 8.78 -16.77
CA SER A 77 -5.75 10.22 -16.84
C SER A 77 -7.05 10.98 -17.06
N SER A 78 -7.29 12.07 -16.33
CA SER A 78 -8.47 12.90 -16.55
C SER A 78 -8.14 14.38 -16.33
N SER A 79 -8.57 15.24 -17.24
CA SER A 79 -8.52 16.70 -17.06
C SER A 79 -9.66 17.25 -16.19
N SER A 80 -10.62 16.39 -15.85
CA SER A 80 -11.85 16.76 -15.15
C SER A 80 -12.36 15.55 -14.38
N PRO A 81 -11.64 15.10 -13.33
CA PRO A 81 -12.06 13.97 -12.52
C PRO A 81 -13.41 14.28 -11.85
N PRO A 82 -14.24 13.25 -11.56
CA PRO A 82 -15.47 13.46 -10.82
C PRO A 82 -15.22 14.10 -9.45
N GLN A 83 -16.09 15.03 -9.03
CA GLN A 83 -16.09 15.53 -7.65
C GLN A 83 -16.52 14.41 -6.69
N ALA A 84 -15.70 14.18 -5.67
CA ALA A 84 -15.56 12.89 -4.98
C ALA A 84 -15.11 11.77 -5.93
N ALA A 85 -13.81 11.74 -6.20
CA ALA A 85 -13.19 10.70 -7.01
C ALA A 85 -13.36 9.33 -6.35
N PRO A 86 -13.73 8.28 -7.09
CA PRO A 86 -13.87 6.97 -6.50
C PRO A 86 -12.52 6.32 -6.22
N PHE A 87 -12.40 5.68 -5.05
CA PHE A 87 -11.20 4.93 -4.67
C PHE A 87 -11.06 3.61 -5.43
N THR A 88 -12.18 3.09 -5.94
CA THR A 88 -12.23 1.86 -6.72
C THR A 88 -13.03 2.02 -8.01
N LEU A 89 -12.73 1.18 -9.00
CA LEU A 89 -13.47 1.02 -10.25
C LEU A 89 -13.82 -0.46 -10.43
N GLY A 90 -15.09 -0.80 -10.34
CA GLY A 90 -15.54 -2.18 -10.37
C GLY A 90 -14.84 -3.07 -9.34
N GLY A 91 -14.54 -2.52 -8.16
CA GLY A 91 -13.81 -3.20 -7.07
C GLY A 91 -12.29 -3.27 -7.24
N MET A 92 -11.71 -2.60 -8.24
CA MET A 92 -10.26 -2.48 -8.43
C MET A 92 -9.77 -1.12 -7.94
N PRO A 93 -8.63 -0.99 -7.23
CA PRO A 93 -8.09 0.31 -6.84
C PRO A 93 -7.93 1.23 -8.04
N LEU A 94 -8.49 2.45 -7.96
CA LEU A 94 -8.49 3.45 -9.03
C LEU A 94 -7.55 4.60 -8.69
N ILE A 95 -6.76 5.01 -9.68
CA ILE A 95 -5.87 6.16 -9.61
C ILE A 95 -6.27 7.10 -10.73
N LEU A 96 -6.75 8.28 -10.35
CA LEU A 96 -6.94 9.38 -11.30
C LEU A 96 -5.69 10.25 -11.28
N HIS A 97 -5.21 10.63 -12.45
CA HIS A 97 -4.03 11.49 -12.58
C HIS A 97 -4.21 12.51 -13.71
N PRO A 98 -3.46 13.62 -13.71
CA PRO A 98 -3.51 14.59 -14.80
C PRO A 98 -3.10 14.00 -16.16
N PRO A 99 -3.65 14.50 -17.28
CA PRO A 99 -3.16 14.15 -18.61
C PRO A 99 -1.69 14.52 -18.80
N GLY A 100 -0.91 13.63 -19.43
CA GLY A 100 0.52 13.83 -19.65
C GLY A 100 1.42 13.29 -18.53
N GLU A 101 0.85 12.95 -17.37
CA GLU A 101 1.54 12.18 -16.34
C GLU A 101 1.40 10.68 -16.60
N GLU A 102 2.43 9.90 -16.23
CA GLU A 102 2.37 8.45 -16.32
C GLU A 102 1.99 7.85 -14.96
N ALA A 103 0.81 7.22 -14.89
CA ALA A 103 0.34 6.52 -13.67
C ALA A 103 1.36 5.51 -13.10
N ARG A 104 2.23 4.93 -13.96
CA ARG A 104 3.29 4.01 -13.54
C ARG A 104 4.27 4.64 -12.59
N LEU A 105 4.57 5.94 -12.76
CA LEU A 105 5.54 6.65 -11.93
C LEU A 105 5.09 6.73 -10.47
N HIS A 106 3.78 6.62 -10.20
CA HIS A 106 3.24 6.68 -8.85
C HIS A 106 3.42 5.35 -8.09
N MET A 107 3.60 4.23 -8.81
CA MET A 107 3.35 2.89 -8.23
C MET A 107 4.27 1.76 -8.69
N MET A 108 5.21 2.07 -9.57
CA MET A 108 6.12 1.08 -10.10
C MET A 108 7.55 1.65 -10.11
N PRO A 109 8.57 0.87 -9.75
CA PRO A 109 9.95 1.32 -9.82
C PRO A 109 10.33 1.66 -11.26
N LYS A 110 11.19 2.67 -11.42
CA LYS A 110 11.73 3.08 -12.73
C LYS A 110 12.52 1.97 -13.43
N ALA A 111 13.05 1.01 -12.68
CA ALA A 111 13.84 -0.10 -13.21
C ALA A 111 13.06 -1.44 -13.17
N TYR A 112 12.76 -1.99 -14.35
CA TYR A 112 11.94 -3.20 -14.55
C TYR A 112 12.71 -4.46 -14.95
N TYR A 113 14.02 -4.53 -14.73
CA TYR A 113 14.79 -5.66 -15.22
C TYR A 113 15.07 -6.66 -14.10
N ALA A 114 14.37 -7.80 -14.14
CA ALA A 114 14.92 -9.02 -13.58
C ALA A 114 16.06 -9.49 -14.49
N ASN A 115 17.25 -9.73 -13.95
CA ASN A 115 18.35 -10.25 -14.74
C ASN A 115 18.01 -11.69 -15.20
N PRO A 116 17.78 -11.93 -16.50
CA PRO A 116 17.34 -13.25 -16.96
C PRO A 116 18.43 -14.31 -16.84
N ARG A 117 19.69 -13.92 -16.59
CA ARG A 117 20.83 -14.83 -16.47
C ARG A 117 21.00 -15.43 -15.08
N VAL A 118 20.31 -14.91 -14.07
CA VAL A 118 20.38 -15.47 -12.72
C VAL A 118 19.17 -16.36 -12.49
N THR A 119 19.46 -17.64 -12.28
CA THR A 119 18.48 -18.64 -11.89
C THR A 119 17.79 -18.25 -10.59
N ASN A 120 16.51 -18.58 -10.47
CA ASN A 120 15.79 -18.43 -9.20
C ASN A 120 16.49 -19.24 -8.08
N PRO A 121 17.01 -18.61 -7.00
CA PRO A 121 17.72 -19.25 -5.92
C PRO A 121 16.80 -19.94 -4.92
N CYS A 122 15.47 -19.72 -4.96
CA CYS A 122 14.50 -20.39 -4.08
C CYS A 122 13.22 -20.80 -4.84
N PRO A 123 13.29 -21.75 -5.79
CA PRO A 123 12.13 -22.15 -6.61
C PRO A 123 11.01 -22.87 -5.84
N GLU A 124 11.33 -23.41 -4.67
CA GLU A 124 10.38 -24.13 -3.83
C GLU A 124 9.51 -23.18 -2.99
N VAL A 125 9.96 -21.95 -2.75
CA VAL A 125 9.20 -20.94 -2.00
C VAL A 125 8.14 -20.33 -2.92
N LYS A 126 6.87 -20.61 -2.61
CA LYS A 126 5.70 -20.13 -3.36
C LYS A 126 4.66 -19.57 -2.40
N TRP A 127 3.97 -18.51 -2.81
CA TRP A 127 2.82 -17.95 -2.11
C TRP A 127 1.72 -17.61 -3.12
N GLY A 128 0.50 -17.38 -2.62
CA GLY A 128 -0.66 -17.14 -3.46
C GLY A 128 -0.61 -15.83 -4.23
N PHE A 129 -1.42 -15.77 -5.26
CA PHE A 129 -1.59 -14.57 -6.07
C PHE A 129 -2.34 -13.48 -5.27
N MET A 130 -1.85 -12.23 -5.31
CA MET A 130 -2.32 -11.13 -4.43
C MET A 130 -2.24 -11.49 -2.92
N GLU A 131 -1.18 -12.17 -2.51
CA GLU A 131 -0.85 -12.46 -1.12
C GLU A 131 0.57 -12.02 -0.81
N PHE A 132 0.88 -11.83 0.47
CA PHE A 132 2.25 -11.59 0.94
C PHE A 132 2.85 -12.87 1.54
N PRO A 133 4.17 -13.08 1.40
CA PRO A 133 4.80 -14.23 2.01
C PRO A 133 4.70 -14.19 3.54
N THR A 134 4.67 -15.37 4.14
CA THR A 134 4.81 -15.55 5.59
C THR A 134 6.24 -15.20 6.04
N LYS A 135 6.42 -14.98 7.35
CA LYS A 135 7.75 -14.73 7.93
C LYS A 135 8.75 -15.86 7.60
N SER A 136 8.31 -17.12 7.59
CA SER A 136 9.16 -18.27 7.23
C SER A 136 9.59 -18.22 5.77
N GLN A 137 8.65 -17.96 4.86
CA GLN A 137 8.95 -17.83 3.44
C GLN A 137 9.91 -16.66 3.18
N ASN A 138 9.72 -15.51 3.87
CA ASN A 138 10.67 -14.40 3.79
C ASN A 138 12.07 -14.79 4.27
N ALA A 139 12.18 -15.54 5.38
CA ALA A 139 13.46 -15.99 5.89
C ALA A 139 14.20 -16.89 4.88
N GLU A 140 13.48 -17.80 4.21
CA GLU A 140 14.02 -18.64 3.13
C GLU A 140 14.47 -17.81 1.92
N ILE A 141 13.66 -16.81 1.51
CA ILE A 141 13.98 -15.88 0.43
C ILE A 141 15.27 -15.10 0.74
N VAL A 142 15.36 -14.50 1.93
CA VAL A 142 16.54 -13.73 2.35
C VAL A 142 17.77 -14.63 2.44
N ALA A 143 17.64 -15.84 2.97
CA ALA A 143 18.74 -16.81 3.03
C ALA A 143 19.24 -17.20 1.62
N ALA A 144 18.34 -17.36 0.66
CA ALA A 144 18.66 -17.67 -0.73
C ALA A 144 19.30 -16.47 -1.48
N LEU A 145 18.93 -15.25 -1.10
CA LEU A 145 19.49 -14.01 -1.66
C LEU A 145 20.88 -13.67 -1.09
N LYS A 146 21.15 -14.01 0.17
CA LYS A 146 22.41 -13.71 0.88
C LYS A 146 23.70 -14.02 0.10
N PRO A 147 23.86 -15.18 -0.58
CA PRO A 147 25.08 -15.46 -1.35
C PRO A 147 25.19 -14.65 -2.66
N LEU A 148 24.10 -14.03 -3.12
CA LEU A 148 24.05 -13.30 -4.39
C LEU A 148 24.25 -11.80 -4.20
N ALA A 149 23.69 -11.24 -3.12
CA ALA A 149 23.75 -9.81 -2.85
C ALA A 149 23.58 -9.51 -1.35
N ASN A 150 24.11 -8.35 -0.94
CA ASN A 150 23.88 -7.83 0.41
C ASN A 150 22.53 -7.10 0.44
N VAL A 151 21.46 -7.86 0.69
CA VAL A 151 20.09 -7.33 0.76
C VAL A 151 19.88 -6.58 2.07
N HIS A 152 19.32 -5.38 1.99
CA HIS A 152 18.94 -4.57 3.14
C HIS A 152 17.43 -4.58 3.39
N ARG A 153 16.63 -4.66 2.32
CA ARG A 153 15.17 -4.67 2.39
C ARG A 153 14.59 -5.55 1.29
N VAL A 154 13.49 -6.23 1.59
CA VAL A 154 12.65 -6.88 0.58
C VAL A 154 11.24 -6.32 0.68
N VAL A 155 10.68 -5.85 -0.43
CA VAL A 155 9.33 -5.30 -0.55
C VAL A 155 8.50 -6.23 -1.43
N TYR A 156 7.40 -6.75 -0.89
CA TYR A 156 6.46 -7.62 -1.58
C TYR A 156 5.23 -6.82 -1.99
N MET A 157 5.06 -6.59 -3.29
CA MET A 157 3.87 -5.99 -3.90
C MET A 157 3.08 -7.09 -4.65
N PRO A 158 1.82 -6.85 -5.05
CA PRO A 158 0.94 -7.91 -5.53
C PRO A 158 1.42 -8.68 -6.77
N TYR A 159 2.27 -8.06 -7.61
CA TYR A 159 2.85 -8.67 -8.82
C TYR A 159 4.37 -8.59 -8.91
N ILE A 160 5.00 -7.83 -8.03
CA ILE A 160 6.41 -7.48 -8.11
C ILE A 160 7.00 -7.60 -6.72
N THR A 161 8.16 -8.23 -6.62
CA THR A 161 8.99 -8.16 -5.42
C THR A 161 10.16 -7.23 -5.70
N VAL A 162 10.56 -6.40 -4.75
CA VAL A 162 11.73 -5.52 -4.87
C VAL A 162 12.73 -5.90 -3.79
N ALA A 163 13.99 -6.14 -4.15
CA ALA A 163 15.07 -6.29 -3.19
C ALA A 163 15.97 -5.05 -3.25
N GLU A 164 16.03 -4.28 -2.16
CA GLU A 164 16.98 -3.17 -2.03
C GLU A 164 18.32 -3.73 -1.54
N LEU A 165 19.40 -3.39 -2.26
CA LEU A 165 20.75 -3.87 -1.98
C LEU A 165 21.61 -2.76 -1.38
N GLU A 166 22.53 -3.11 -0.47
CA GLU A 166 23.57 -2.19 0.00
C GLU A 166 24.63 -1.92 -1.07
N VAL A 167 25.10 -2.97 -1.78
CA VAL A 167 25.92 -2.95 -3.03
C VAL A 167 25.86 -4.36 -3.67
N GLY A 168 25.63 -4.51 -4.99
CA GLY A 168 25.69 -5.81 -5.70
C GLY A 168 24.88 -5.89 -7.00
N GLU A 169 24.99 -6.99 -7.78
CA GLU A 169 24.30 -7.19 -9.08
C GLU A 169 23.08 -8.18 -9.00
N PRO A 170 22.04 -8.00 -9.82
CA PRO A 170 20.68 -8.58 -9.65
C PRO A 170 20.41 -10.00 -10.21
N GLY A 171 19.31 -10.66 -9.74
CA GLY A 171 18.76 -11.95 -10.21
C GLY A 171 17.25 -12.28 -10.02
N ARG A 172 16.77 -13.52 -10.26
CA ARG A 172 15.33 -13.89 -10.04
C ARG A 172 15.14 -14.50 -8.65
N VAL A 173 13.95 -14.45 -8.00
CA VAL A 173 13.69 -15.08 -6.66
C VAL A 173 12.24 -15.56 -6.50
N GLY A 174 12.03 -16.78 -5.98
CA GLY A 174 10.71 -17.31 -5.62
C GLY A 174 9.74 -17.57 -6.77
N GLY A 175 10.19 -17.51 -8.03
CA GLY A 175 9.33 -17.63 -9.22
C GLY A 175 8.64 -16.31 -9.61
N TRP A 176 8.89 -15.23 -8.84
CA TRP A 176 8.36 -13.90 -9.08
C TRP A 176 9.41 -12.99 -9.73
N THR A 177 8.93 -11.95 -10.43
CA THR A 177 9.79 -10.89 -10.95
C THR A 177 10.32 -10.09 -9.77
N MET A 178 11.63 -10.20 -9.53
CA MET A 178 12.33 -9.39 -8.54
C MET A 178 13.04 -8.20 -9.22
N LEU A 179 12.80 -6.99 -8.71
CA LEU A 179 13.44 -5.76 -9.16
C LEU A 179 14.47 -5.33 -8.12
N TYR A 180 15.62 -4.85 -8.57
CA TYR A 180 16.69 -4.40 -7.68
C TYR A 180 16.83 -2.90 -7.80
N HIS A 181 16.73 -2.24 -6.66
CA HIS A 181 16.87 -0.81 -6.57
C HIS A 181 18.31 -0.46 -6.18
N HIS A 182 18.99 0.29 -7.04
CA HIS A 182 20.40 0.67 -6.88
C HIS A 182 20.59 2.18 -6.66
N ALA A 183 19.51 2.95 -6.51
CA ALA A 183 19.66 4.39 -6.29
C ALA A 183 20.13 4.67 -4.86
N GLU A 184 20.85 5.79 -4.69
CA GLU A 184 21.24 6.28 -3.36
C GLU A 184 20.02 6.57 -2.48
N GLU A 185 18.91 6.97 -3.10
CA GLU A 185 17.62 7.18 -2.42
C GLU A 185 16.86 5.85 -2.33
N PRO A 186 16.32 5.46 -1.15
CA PRO A 186 15.56 4.22 -1.00
C PRO A 186 14.30 4.18 -1.88
N PHE A 187 13.92 3.00 -2.38
CA PHE A 187 12.78 2.85 -3.31
C PHE A 187 11.46 3.38 -2.74
N LEU A 188 11.23 3.15 -1.45
CA LEU A 188 10.01 3.65 -0.79
C LEU A 188 9.95 5.19 -0.74
N GLU A 189 11.08 5.87 -0.69
CA GLU A 189 11.12 7.34 -0.69
C GLU A 189 10.81 7.92 -2.09
N GLU A 190 10.92 7.11 -3.15
CA GLU A 190 10.47 7.49 -4.50
C GLU A 190 8.96 7.34 -4.70
N MET A 191 8.27 6.54 -3.86
CA MET A 191 6.82 6.31 -3.97
C MET A 191 6.04 7.31 -3.11
N LYS A 192 5.78 8.49 -3.67
CA LYS A 192 5.17 9.65 -3.01
C LYS A 192 3.83 9.42 -2.29
N GLU A 193 3.11 8.34 -2.58
CA GLU A 193 1.76 8.03 -2.06
C GLU A 193 1.71 6.77 -1.18
N MET A 194 2.88 6.25 -0.81
CA MET A 194 3.02 5.06 0.03
C MET A 194 3.47 5.46 1.44
N VAL A 195 2.72 5.02 2.44
CA VAL A 195 3.05 5.21 3.85
C VAL A 195 3.53 3.89 4.43
N SER A 196 4.71 3.90 5.04
CA SER A 196 5.22 2.76 5.81
C SER A 196 4.83 2.91 7.27
N CYS A 197 4.16 1.92 7.84
CA CYS A 197 3.84 1.90 9.26
C CYS A 197 4.28 0.57 9.92
N PRO A 198 4.58 0.58 11.24
CA PRO A 198 4.53 -0.66 12.02
C PRO A 198 3.21 -1.35 11.71
N ARG A 199 3.24 -2.68 11.52
CA ARG A 199 2.10 -3.42 10.96
C ARG A 199 0.82 -3.10 11.75
N LEU A 200 -0.12 -2.39 11.11
CA LEU A 200 -1.45 -2.19 11.69
C LEU A 200 -2.05 -3.57 11.96
N ARG A 201 -2.66 -3.74 13.13
CA ARG A 201 -3.32 -4.99 13.49
C ARG A 201 -4.35 -5.33 12.40
N GLY A 202 -4.27 -6.54 11.84
CA GLY A 202 -5.18 -7.00 10.77
C GLY A 202 -4.96 -6.37 9.39
N ALA A 203 -3.84 -5.69 9.12
CA ALA A 203 -3.45 -5.26 7.78
C ALA A 203 -2.94 -6.43 6.94
N ASP A 204 -3.87 -7.29 6.53
CA ASP A 204 -3.63 -8.31 5.52
C ASP A 204 -3.71 -7.70 4.11
N SER A 205 -3.15 -8.40 3.13
CA SER A 205 -3.06 -7.91 1.75
C SER A 205 -4.44 -7.57 1.18
N GLY A 206 -4.61 -6.33 0.74
CA GLY A 206 -5.86 -5.85 0.15
C GLY A 206 -6.89 -5.32 1.15
N CYS A 207 -6.59 -5.29 2.45
CA CYS A 207 -7.48 -4.68 3.44
C CYS A 207 -7.53 -3.15 3.30
N TRP A 208 -8.73 -2.59 3.41
CA TRP A 208 -8.98 -1.15 3.41
C TRP A 208 -9.21 -0.59 4.82
N PHE A 209 -8.80 0.66 4.98
CA PHE A 209 -8.97 1.46 6.19
C PHE A 209 -9.52 2.83 5.83
N ASP A 210 -10.49 3.31 6.60
CA ASP A 210 -11.01 4.67 6.49
C ASP A 210 -10.21 5.60 7.41
N VAL A 211 -10.01 6.83 6.95
CA VAL A 211 -9.38 7.90 7.73
C VAL A 211 -10.39 9.03 7.88
N GLY A 212 -10.64 9.44 9.12
CA GLY A 212 -11.34 10.70 9.40
C GLY A 212 -12.77 10.81 8.90
N GLY A 213 -13.49 9.69 8.83
CA GLY A 213 -14.85 9.69 8.31
C GLY A 213 -14.93 9.59 6.79
N GLY A 214 -13.91 9.02 6.14
CA GLY A 214 -14.00 8.32 4.84
C GLY A 214 -13.87 9.16 3.58
N ASP A 215 -13.40 10.40 3.69
CA ASP A 215 -12.92 11.20 2.54
C ASP A 215 -11.49 10.81 2.14
N VAL A 216 -10.79 10.12 3.04
CA VAL A 216 -9.48 9.52 2.82
C VAL A 216 -9.56 8.05 3.18
N ALA A 217 -8.93 7.21 2.37
CA ALA A 217 -8.83 5.78 2.60
C ALA A 217 -7.40 5.28 2.41
N MET A 218 -7.07 4.18 3.07
CA MET A 218 -5.78 3.52 2.97
C MET A 218 -5.96 2.07 2.56
N LEU A 219 -5.10 1.58 1.69
CA LEU A 219 -5.08 0.19 1.24
C LEU A 219 -3.79 -0.49 1.66
N ALA A 220 -3.88 -1.64 2.32
CA ALA A 220 -2.76 -2.53 2.59
C ALA A 220 -2.20 -3.12 1.29
N TRP A 221 -1.28 -2.36 0.69
CA TRP A 221 -0.83 -2.52 -0.69
C TRP A 221 0.36 -3.45 -0.82
N ALA A 222 1.31 -3.33 0.10
CA ALA A 222 2.56 -4.07 0.07
C ALA A 222 3.09 -4.33 1.48
N GLU A 223 4.11 -5.17 1.56
CA GLU A 223 4.79 -5.50 2.81
C GLU A 223 6.30 -5.39 2.65
N ALA A 224 6.94 -4.68 3.58
CA ALA A 224 8.39 -4.57 3.62
C ALA A 224 8.95 -5.39 4.78
N TYR A 225 10.04 -6.11 4.51
CA TYR A 225 10.92 -6.70 5.51
C TYR A 225 12.24 -5.95 5.43
N ALA A 226 12.65 -5.32 6.53
CA ALA A 226 13.91 -4.60 6.61
C ALA A 226 14.85 -5.25 7.63
N LYS A 227 16.13 -5.29 7.28
CA LYS A 227 17.17 -5.71 8.22
C LYS A 227 17.19 -4.74 9.41
N PRO A 228 17.19 -5.20 10.67
CA PRO A 228 17.29 -4.32 11.82
C PRO A 228 18.59 -3.52 11.75
N ARG A 229 18.55 -2.25 12.18
CA ARG A 229 19.78 -1.45 12.34
C ARG A 229 20.64 -2.14 13.41
N GLN A 230 21.78 -2.70 13.00
CA GLN A 230 22.72 -3.30 13.95
C GLN A 230 23.16 -2.26 14.98
N VAL A 231 22.83 -2.50 16.24
CA VAL A 231 23.53 -1.85 17.36
C VAL A 231 24.93 -2.45 17.38
N ARG A 232 25.96 -1.59 17.38
CA ARG A 232 27.36 -1.96 17.26
C ARG A 232 27.72 -3.04 18.31
N GLY A 233 27.93 -4.29 17.88
CA GLY A 233 28.38 -5.39 18.75
C GLY A 233 27.65 -6.73 18.57
N ASP A 234 26.46 -6.73 17.97
CA ASP A 234 25.67 -7.96 17.82
C ASP A 234 25.91 -8.66 16.48
N GLY A 235 25.91 -9.99 16.49
CA GLY A 235 26.24 -10.87 15.35
C GLY A 235 25.31 -10.73 14.13
N GLU A 236 25.45 -11.65 13.17
CA GLU A 236 24.54 -11.68 12.01
C GLU A 236 23.10 -11.98 12.44
N VAL A 237 22.18 -11.06 12.09
CA VAL A 237 20.74 -11.18 12.33
C VAL A 237 20.12 -12.17 11.34
N GLY A 238 19.34 -13.14 11.82
CA GLY A 238 18.65 -14.11 10.98
C GLY A 238 17.50 -13.49 10.19
N GLY A 239 17.13 -14.04 9.02
CA GLY A 239 16.03 -13.53 8.19
C GLY A 239 14.65 -13.48 8.87
N GLY A 240 14.44 -14.29 9.90
CA GLY A 240 13.22 -14.29 10.73
C GLY A 240 13.14 -13.13 11.74
N GLU A 241 14.24 -12.42 11.96
CA GLU A 241 14.36 -11.28 12.88
C GLU A 241 14.24 -9.94 12.15
N TRP A 242 13.93 -9.96 10.84
CA TRP A 242 13.72 -8.75 10.05
C TRP A 242 12.42 -8.05 10.47
N GLU A 243 12.49 -6.73 10.57
CA GLU A 243 11.35 -5.90 10.94
C GLU A 243 10.34 -5.90 9.79
N ARG A 244 9.12 -6.34 10.08
CA ARG A 244 8.00 -6.38 9.13
C ARG A 244 7.17 -5.11 9.22
N ARG A 245 6.93 -4.46 8.09
CA ARG A 245 6.16 -3.23 7.98
C ARG A 245 5.08 -3.34 6.92
N SER A 246 3.92 -2.75 7.20
CA SER A 246 2.86 -2.58 6.21
C SER A 246 3.15 -1.34 5.39
N LEU A 247 3.02 -1.46 4.08
CA LEU A 247 3.08 -0.34 3.16
C LEU A 247 1.66 -0.08 2.67
N LEU A 248 1.12 1.07 3.06
CA LEU A 248 -0.24 1.48 2.82
C LEU A 248 -0.27 2.54 1.73
N ARG A 249 -1.11 2.36 0.72
CA ARG A 249 -1.37 3.40 -0.26
C ARG A 249 -2.49 4.30 0.24
N VAL A 250 -2.30 5.62 0.19
CA VAL A 250 -3.31 6.60 0.59
C VAL A 250 -4.11 7.06 -0.63
N PHE A 251 -5.42 7.18 -0.47
CA PHE A 251 -6.38 7.65 -1.47
C PHE A 251 -7.21 8.80 -0.88
N GLY A 252 -7.58 9.77 -1.73
CA GLY A 252 -8.40 10.92 -1.33
C GLY A 252 -7.59 12.19 -1.07
N ASP A 253 -8.30 13.23 -0.65
CA ASP A 253 -7.74 14.57 -0.46
C ASP A 253 -7.14 14.70 0.95
N VAL A 254 -5.80 14.60 1.02
CA VAL A 254 -5.06 14.73 2.27
C VAL A 254 -4.76 16.19 2.57
N SER A 255 -5.08 16.66 3.77
CA SER A 255 -4.83 18.04 4.21
C SER A 255 -4.00 18.11 5.50
N GLU A 256 -3.32 19.25 5.72
CA GLU A 256 -2.56 19.53 6.96
C GLU A 256 -3.43 19.55 8.23
N GLU A 257 -4.75 19.65 8.07
CA GLU A 257 -5.70 19.64 9.18
C GLU A 257 -5.93 18.21 9.72
N MET A 258 -5.51 17.18 8.99
CA MET A 258 -5.66 15.78 9.37
C MET A 258 -4.59 15.36 10.41
N ARG A 259 -4.69 15.91 11.62
CA ARG A 259 -3.85 15.55 12.77
C ARG A 259 -4.63 14.73 13.81
N GLY A 260 -4.06 13.62 14.25
CA GLY A 260 -4.63 12.69 15.23
C GLY A 260 -5.90 12.01 14.73
N VAL A 261 -6.08 11.91 13.42
CA VAL A 261 -7.30 11.41 12.80
C VAL A 261 -7.34 9.88 12.91
N PRO A 262 -8.43 9.26 13.39
CA PRO A 262 -8.45 7.82 13.57
C PRO A 262 -8.35 7.07 12.24
N ILE A 263 -7.51 6.04 12.22
CA ILE A 263 -7.45 5.01 11.17
C ILE A 263 -8.37 3.88 11.61
N VAL A 264 -9.42 3.63 10.84
CA VAL A 264 -10.48 2.67 11.17
C VAL A 264 -10.48 1.54 10.16
N ARG A 265 -10.47 0.28 10.63
CA ARG A 265 -10.60 -0.87 9.73
C ARG A 265 -12.01 -0.91 9.14
N CYS A 266 -12.13 -0.85 7.82
CA CYS A 266 -13.43 -0.79 7.16
C CYS A 266 -14.29 -2.04 7.40
N GLU A 267 -13.67 -3.19 7.64
CA GLU A 267 -14.37 -4.45 7.93
C GLU A 267 -15.04 -4.49 9.29
N THR A 268 -14.38 -3.94 10.32
CA THR A 268 -14.80 -4.11 11.72
C THR A 268 -15.24 -2.82 12.40
N GLY A 269 -14.93 -1.65 11.82
CA GLY A 269 -15.09 -0.35 12.48
C GLY A 269 -14.09 -0.12 13.63
N GLU A 270 -13.11 -1.02 13.81
CA GLU A 270 -12.10 -0.91 14.87
C GLU A 270 -11.10 0.20 14.53
N ALA A 271 -10.89 1.15 15.44
CA ALA A 271 -9.78 2.09 15.35
C ALA A 271 -8.46 1.34 15.65
N VAL A 272 -7.53 1.36 14.69
CA VAL A 272 -6.26 0.61 14.73
C VAL A 272 -5.04 1.52 14.79
N GLY A 273 -5.24 2.83 14.75
CA GLY A 273 -4.16 3.82 14.78
C GLY A 273 -4.65 5.23 14.53
N GLU A 274 -3.67 6.12 14.39
CA GLU A 274 -3.86 7.55 14.13
C GLU A 274 -3.10 7.95 12.87
N PHE A 275 -3.73 8.84 12.10
CA PHE A 275 -3.25 9.45 10.88
C PHE A 275 -2.95 10.92 11.15
N ASP A 276 -1.72 11.31 10.86
CA ASP A 276 -1.19 12.63 11.16
C ASP A 276 -0.55 13.23 9.90
N VAL A 277 -0.91 14.46 9.57
CA VAL A 277 -0.21 15.25 8.55
C VAL A 277 0.52 16.40 9.22
N ALA A 278 1.84 16.44 9.06
CA ALA A 278 2.66 17.52 9.61
C ALA A 278 3.80 17.88 8.67
N ASP A 279 3.86 19.14 8.23
CA ASP A 279 4.93 19.65 7.34
C ASP A 279 4.92 18.95 5.97
N GLY A 280 3.75 18.59 5.46
CA GLY A 280 3.59 17.80 4.24
C GLY A 280 4.07 16.37 4.42
N VAL A 281 3.95 15.78 5.60
CA VAL A 281 4.42 14.42 5.92
C VAL A 281 3.26 13.67 6.55
N VAL A 282 2.73 12.65 5.88
CA VAL A 282 1.76 11.73 6.51
C VAL A 282 2.52 10.79 7.45
N LYS A 283 1.97 10.60 8.64
CA LYS A 283 2.46 9.66 9.64
C LYS A 283 1.29 8.79 10.04
N CYS A 284 1.61 7.51 10.23
CA CYS A 284 0.66 6.56 10.79
C CYS A 284 1.24 6.00 12.07
N VAL A 285 0.53 6.21 13.16
CA VAL A 285 0.85 5.63 14.46
C VAL A 285 -0.07 4.44 14.65
N ALA A 286 0.49 3.23 14.70
CA ALA A 286 -0.31 2.04 15.00
C ALA A 286 -0.67 2.06 16.50
N GLY A 287 -1.96 1.95 16.80
CA GLY A 287 -2.48 1.94 18.17
C GLY A 287 -2.31 0.58 18.83
N GLY A 288 -1.55 0.52 19.92
CA GLY A 288 -1.47 -0.61 20.83
C GLY A 288 -1.63 -0.12 22.27
N TRP A 289 -2.82 -0.25 22.84
CA TRP A 289 -3.09 0.00 24.26
C TRP A 289 -2.61 -1.15 25.16
N ASP A 290 -1.47 -1.75 24.84
CA ASP A 290 -0.81 -2.73 25.68
C ASP A 290 0.60 -2.21 25.93
N GLY A 291 0.82 -1.57 27.09
CA GLY A 291 1.97 -0.74 27.45
C GLY A 291 3.32 -1.46 27.58
N LEU A 292 3.72 -2.24 26.56
CA LEU A 292 5.01 -2.89 26.43
C LEU A 292 5.37 -2.97 24.94
N ASP A 293 5.69 -1.84 24.32
CA ASP A 293 6.79 -1.68 23.36
C ASP A 293 6.83 -0.18 22.98
N GLY A 294 8.01 0.41 23.18
CA GLY A 294 8.19 1.85 23.36
C GLY A 294 7.72 2.75 22.23
N GLU A 295 7.55 4.03 22.61
CA GLU A 295 7.35 5.19 21.74
C GLU A 295 8.22 5.10 20.48
N GLY A 296 7.59 4.72 19.37
CA GLY A 296 8.19 4.65 18.05
C GLY A 296 7.33 5.41 17.06
N GLY A 297 7.24 6.74 17.23
CA GLY A 297 6.72 7.61 16.17
C GLY A 297 7.72 7.61 15.02
N TRP A 298 7.28 7.21 13.82
CA TRP A 298 8.11 7.23 12.62
C TRP A 298 7.50 8.14 11.54
N PHE A 299 8.38 8.78 10.77
CA PHE A 299 8.08 9.86 9.83
C PHE A 299 8.07 9.32 8.39
N CYS A 300 7.11 9.72 7.54
CA CYS A 300 7.13 9.44 6.10
C CYS A 300 6.90 10.75 5.31
N ARG A 301 7.95 11.26 4.66
CA ARG A 301 7.92 12.59 4.02
C ARG A 301 7.11 12.54 2.72
N PHE A 302 6.13 13.44 2.55
CA PHE A 302 5.57 13.69 1.21
C PHE A 302 6.35 14.84 0.59
N VAL A 303 6.54 14.76 -0.72
CA VAL A 303 7.00 15.87 -1.54
C VAL A 303 5.85 16.24 -2.45
N ASP A 304 5.11 17.26 -1.98
CA ASP A 304 4.24 18.14 -2.75
C ASP A 304 3.26 17.40 -3.68
N LEU A 305 2.08 17.10 -3.15
CA LEU A 305 0.92 16.79 -3.96
C LEU A 305 0.45 18.13 -4.53
N GLY A 306 0.84 18.41 -5.77
CA GLY A 306 0.19 19.45 -6.57
C GLY A 306 -1.27 19.04 -6.77
N PHE A 307 -2.13 19.42 -5.84
CA PHE A 307 -3.57 19.19 -5.91
C PHE A 307 -4.22 20.19 -6.86
N TYR A 308 -5.07 19.69 -7.75
CA TYR A 308 -6.13 20.43 -8.44
C TYR A 308 -7.38 19.56 -8.55
#